data_AF-K1U3T5-F1
#
_entry.id   AF-K1U3T5-F1
#
_cell.length_a   1.000
_cell.length_b   1.000
_cell.length_c   1.000
_cell.angle_alpha   90.00
_cell.angle_beta   90.00
_cell.angle_gamma   90.00
#
_symmetry.space_group_name_H-M   'P 1'
#
loop_
_entity.id
_entity.type
_entity.pdbx_description
1 polymer ?
#
loop_
_entity_poly.entity_id
_entity_poly.type
_entity_poly.pdbx_seq_one_letter_code
_entity_poly.pdbx_strand_id
1 'polypeptide(L)'
;SETLNRISSHRLLALRRGETEGILRVSISPDTTGCLDRLKRRFVKGRGETSDQVSIAVDDSFKRLLKPSIETEFANLSKAKADEEAIRVFTENLRQLLLAPPLGQKRVLGVDPGYRTGCKLVCLDAQGALLHNEAIYPHPPQNEKSKAAAKVAQLVATYAIDAIAIGNGTASRETEQFITNIRYDRQSTSVRGQ
;
A
#
# COMPACT_ATOMS: atom_id res chain seq x y z
N SER A 1 -0.30 -6.21 23.72
CA SER A 1 -1.72 -6.41 23.38
C SER A 1 -2.42 -5.05 23.34
N GLU A 2 -3.46 -4.90 22.54
CA GLU A 2 -4.26 -3.66 22.45
C GLU A 2 -5.74 -4.00 22.28
N THR A 3 -6.64 -3.03 22.49
CA THR A 3 -8.07 -3.27 22.33
C THR A 3 -8.44 -3.33 20.84
N LEU A 4 -9.21 -4.35 20.46
CA LEU A 4 -9.60 -4.59 19.06
C LEU A 4 -10.36 -3.40 18.44
N ASN A 5 -11.07 -2.61 19.23
CA ASN A 5 -11.80 -1.44 18.75
C ASN A 5 -10.93 -0.22 18.44
N ARG A 6 -9.67 -0.19 18.89
CA ARG A 6 -8.74 0.93 18.71
C ARG A 6 -7.67 0.66 17.66
N ILE A 7 -7.52 -0.57 17.20
CA ILE A 7 -6.55 -0.89 16.16
C ILE A 7 -6.95 -0.21 14.84
N SER A 8 -5.98 0.37 14.14
CA SER A 8 -6.20 0.94 12.81
C SER A 8 -6.33 -0.18 11.77
N SER A 9 -7.08 0.09 10.69
CA SER A 9 -7.30 -0.88 9.61
C SER A 9 -5.99 -1.36 8.97
N HIS A 10 -5.06 -0.45 8.65
CA HIS A 10 -3.76 -0.82 8.06
C HIS A 10 -2.93 -1.73 8.97
N ARG A 11 -2.98 -1.50 10.30
CA ARG A 11 -2.22 -2.31 11.26
C ARG A 11 -2.84 -3.69 11.42
N LEU A 12 -4.17 -3.77 11.50
CA LEU A 12 -4.86 -5.06 11.53
C LEU A 12 -4.56 -5.89 10.29
N LEU A 13 -4.60 -5.27 9.10
CA LEU A 13 -4.26 -5.95 7.84
C LEU A 13 -2.80 -6.41 7.81
N ALA A 14 -1.86 -5.60 8.30
CA ALA A 14 -0.45 -6.00 8.40
C ALA A 14 -0.25 -7.19 9.34
N LEU A 15 -0.91 -7.21 10.50
CA LEU A 15 -0.86 -8.34 11.42
C LEU A 15 -1.41 -9.62 10.78
N ARG A 16 -2.56 -9.53 10.11
CA ARG A 16 -3.18 -10.68 9.40
C ARG A 16 -2.35 -11.19 8.24
N ARG A 17 -1.67 -10.29 7.53
CA ARG A 17 -0.71 -10.67 6.49
C ARG A 17 0.46 -11.45 7.08
N GLY A 18 1.08 -10.93 8.15
CA GLY A 18 2.17 -11.63 8.83
C GLY A 18 1.75 -12.98 9.41
N GLU A 19 0.49 -13.10 9.88
CA GLU A 19 -0.10 -14.38 10.29
C GLU A 19 -0.24 -15.36 9.12
N THR A 20 -0.77 -14.90 7.99
CA THR A 20 -0.95 -15.72 6.77
C THR A 20 0.38 -16.19 6.19
N GLU A 21 1.42 -15.33 6.26
CA GLU A 21 2.78 -15.66 5.84
C GLU A 21 3.53 -16.55 6.86
N GLY A 22 2.89 -16.91 7.99
CA GLY A 22 3.48 -17.77 9.02
C GLY A 22 4.54 -17.09 9.89
N ILE A 23 4.68 -15.77 9.78
CA ILE A 23 5.67 -14.96 10.50
C ILE A 23 5.17 -14.58 11.90
N LEU A 24 3.86 -14.34 12.03
CA LEU A 24 3.22 -13.91 13.27
C LEU A 24 2.20 -14.93 13.77
N ARG A 25 1.98 -14.96 15.09
CA ARG A 25 0.80 -15.59 15.70
C ARG A 25 -0.09 -14.50 16.26
N VAL A 26 -1.27 -14.31 15.68
CA VAL A 26 -2.21 -13.27 16.09
C VAL A 26 -3.37 -13.94 16.81
N SER A 27 -3.77 -13.40 17.95
CA SER A 27 -4.95 -13.87 18.67
C SER A 27 -5.82 -12.68 19.04
N ILE A 28 -7.12 -12.89 18.94
CA ILE A 28 -8.15 -12.02 19.49
C ILE A 28 -8.77 -12.85 20.59
N SER A 29 -8.89 -12.31 21.80
CA SER A 29 -9.52 -13.00 22.91
C SER A 29 -10.35 -12.02 23.73
N PRO A 30 -11.54 -12.44 24.21
CA PRO A 30 -12.31 -11.66 25.16
C PRO A 30 -11.64 -11.67 26.55
N ASP A 31 -12.06 -10.76 27.42
CA ASP A 31 -11.76 -10.83 28.86
C ASP A 31 -12.39 -12.10 29.45
N THR A 32 -11.58 -13.17 29.52
CA THR A 32 -12.03 -14.50 29.92
C THR A 32 -12.57 -14.50 31.35
N THR A 33 -11.87 -13.84 32.28
CA THR A 33 -12.26 -13.78 33.69
C THR A 33 -13.57 -13.03 33.84
N GLY A 34 -13.67 -11.82 33.26
CA GLY A 34 -14.89 -11.02 33.32
C GLY A 34 -16.10 -11.72 32.68
N CYS A 35 -15.90 -12.43 31.57
CA CYS A 35 -16.94 -13.24 30.94
C CYS A 35 -17.41 -14.40 31.83
N LEU A 36 -16.48 -15.20 32.37
CA LEU A 36 -16.80 -16.33 33.24
C LEU A 36 -17.53 -15.88 34.51
N ASP A 37 -17.09 -14.79 35.14
CA ASP A 37 -17.75 -14.25 36.33
C ASP A 37 -19.19 -13.82 36.05
N ARG A 38 -19.45 -13.25 34.86
CA ARG A 38 -20.80 -12.87 34.43
C ARG A 38 -21.67 -14.09 34.18
N LEU A 39 -21.11 -15.12 33.53
CA LEU A 39 -21.82 -16.37 33.25
C LEU A 39 -22.13 -17.14 34.54
N LYS A 40 -21.17 -17.27 35.46
CA LYS A 40 -21.38 -17.92 36.76
C LYS A 40 -22.42 -17.19 37.59
N ARG A 41 -22.36 -15.85 37.68
CA ARG A 41 -23.43 -15.05 38.33
C ARG A 41 -24.81 -15.28 37.72
N ARG A 42 -24.88 -15.47 36.39
CA ARG A 42 -26.13 -15.72 35.66
C ARG A 42 -26.69 -17.11 35.95
N PHE A 43 -25.87 -18.15 35.87
CA PHE A 43 -26.32 -19.55 35.79
C PHE A 43 -26.10 -20.39 37.06
N VAL A 44 -25.04 -20.12 37.83
CA VAL A 44 -24.72 -20.87 39.06
C VAL A 44 -25.58 -20.31 40.19
N LYS A 45 -26.51 -21.11 40.73
CA LYS A 45 -27.47 -20.71 41.76
C LYS A 45 -27.39 -21.64 42.97
N GLY A 46 -27.43 -21.05 44.17
CA GLY A 46 -27.40 -21.81 45.42
C GLY A 46 -26.00 -22.29 45.80
N ARG A 47 -25.96 -23.35 46.61
CA ARG A 47 -24.72 -24.02 47.09
C ARG A 47 -24.95 -25.54 47.09
N GLY A 48 -23.89 -26.31 46.92
CA GLY A 48 -23.92 -27.78 46.91
C GLY A 48 -23.65 -28.39 45.53
N GLU A 49 -23.65 -29.73 45.47
CA GLU A 49 -23.13 -30.50 44.33
C GLU A 49 -23.76 -30.14 42.98
N THR A 50 -25.07 -29.87 42.93
CA THR A 50 -25.74 -29.45 41.70
C THR A 50 -25.24 -28.09 41.19
N SER A 51 -24.97 -27.15 42.09
CA SER A 51 -24.41 -25.84 41.75
C SER A 51 -22.98 -25.98 41.21
N ASP A 52 -22.20 -26.91 41.75
CA ASP A 52 -20.84 -27.18 41.31
C ASP A 52 -20.83 -27.80 39.90
N GLN A 53 -21.76 -28.72 39.60
CA GLN A 53 -21.93 -29.27 38.25
C GLN A 53 -22.27 -28.18 37.23
N VAL A 54 -23.16 -27.25 37.58
CA VAL A 54 -23.48 -26.10 36.71
C VAL A 54 -22.26 -25.20 36.51
N SER A 55 -21.45 -24.98 37.56
CA SER A 55 -20.21 -24.21 37.46
C SER A 55 -19.21 -24.85 36.49
N ILE A 56 -19.02 -26.18 36.57
CA ILE A 56 -18.18 -26.95 35.64
C ILE A 56 -18.72 -26.85 34.21
N ALA A 57 -20.03 -26.97 34.02
CA ALA A 57 -20.66 -26.86 32.70
C ALA A 57 -20.48 -25.44 32.10
N VAL A 58 -20.55 -24.39 32.92
CA VAL A 58 -20.27 -23.01 32.50
C VAL A 58 -18.82 -22.87 32.04
N ASP A 59 -17.86 -23.41 32.79
CA ASP A 59 -16.45 -23.33 32.45
C ASP A 59 -16.12 -24.10 31.14
N ASP A 60 -16.66 -25.32 30.97
CA ASP A 60 -16.49 -26.12 29.73
C ASP A 60 -17.12 -25.42 28.53
N SER A 61 -18.40 -25.02 28.65
CA SER A 61 -19.12 -24.39 27.55
C SER A 61 -18.50 -23.06 27.13
N PHE A 62 -18.01 -22.27 28.08
CA PHE A 62 -17.29 -21.04 27.75
C PHE A 62 -15.98 -21.35 27.01
N LYS A 63 -15.14 -22.25 27.56
CA LYS A 63 -13.82 -22.55 27.00
C LYS A 63 -13.89 -23.21 25.63
N ARG A 64 -14.79 -24.18 25.44
CA ARG A 64 -14.84 -25.02 24.24
C ARG A 64 -15.74 -24.48 23.15
N LEU A 65 -16.76 -23.69 23.50
CA LEU A 65 -17.79 -23.24 22.54
C LEU A 65 -17.82 -21.72 22.41
N LEU A 66 -18.13 -21.00 23.50
CA LEU A 66 -18.38 -19.55 23.41
C LEU A 66 -17.12 -18.76 23.06
N LYS A 67 -15.99 -19.03 23.72
CA LYS A 67 -14.75 -18.31 23.47
C LYS A 67 -14.29 -18.51 22.01
N PRO A 68 -14.10 -19.73 21.48
CA PRO A 68 -13.73 -19.90 20.07
C PRO A 68 -14.70 -19.23 19.10
N SER A 69 -16.01 -19.33 19.34
CA SER A 69 -17.02 -18.68 18.51
C SER A 69 -16.86 -17.15 18.47
N ILE A 70 -16.67 -16.52 19.64
CA ILE A 70 -16.46 -15.06 19.76
C ILE A 70 -15.15 -14.66 19.06
N GLU A 71 -14.08 -15.42 19.28
CA GLU A 71 -12.78 -15.13 18.67
C GLU A 71 -12.84 -15.18 17.14
N THR A 72 -13.49 -16.22 16.59
CA THR A 72 -13.70 -16.36 15.14
C THR A 72 -14.60 -15.25 14.59
N GLU A 73 -15.73 -14.97 15.24
CA GLU A 73 -16.66 -13.93 14.80
C GLU A 73 -15.99 -12.56 14.75
N PHE A 74 -15.32 -12.15 15.83
CA PHE A 74 -14.64 -10.86 15.88
C PHE A 74 -13.41 -10.81 14.97
N ALA A 75 -12.72 -11.93 14.73
CA ALA A 75 -11.68 -12.00 13.72
C ALA A 75 -12.20 -11.68 12.32
N ASN A 76 -13.33 -12.27 11.93
CA ASN A 76 -13.94 -12.06 10.63
C ASN A 76 -14.50 -10.64 10.49
N LEU A 77 -15.25 -10.17 11.48
CA LEU A 77 -15.84 -8.83 11.48
C LEU A 77 -14.78 -7.72 11.41
N SER A 78 -13.73 -7.83 12.23
CA SER A 78 -12.65 -6.84 12.23
C SER A 78 -11.89 -6.82 10.91
N LYS A 79 -11.66 -7.99 10.29
CA LYS A 79 -11.03 -8.09 8.96
C LYS A 79 -11.90 -7.45 7.88
N ALA A 80 -13.19 -7.82 7.81
CA ALA A 80 -14.11 -7.26 6.82
C ALA A 80 -14.19 -5.74 6.90
N LYS A 81 -14.30 -5.18 8.11
CA LYS A 81 -14.30 -3.74 8.34
C LYS A 81 -12.99 -3.07 7.91
N ALA A 82 -11.84 -3.71 8.18
CA ALA A 82 -10.55 -3.17 7.77
C ALA A 82 -10.35 -3.21 6.25
N ASP A 83 -10.86 -4.23 5.58
CA ASP A 83 -10.85 -4.33 4.12
C ASP A 83 -11.72 -3.25 3.48
N GLU A 84 -12.93 -3.03 3.98
CA GLU A 84 -13.83 -1.98 3.48
C GLU A 84 -13.18 -0.58 3.61
N GLU A 85 -12.56 -0.29 4.75
CA GLU A 85 -11.81 0.95 4.96
C GLU A 85 -10.66 1.10 3.95
N ALA A 86 -9.88 0.04 3.75
CA ALA A 86 -8.76 0.05 2.81
C ALA A 86 -9.25 0.29 1.38
N ILE A 87 -10.30 -0.41 0.94
CA ILE A 87 -10.92 -0.22 -0.37
C ILE A 87 -11.41 1.21 -0.55
N ARG A 88 -12.03 1.80 0.48
CA ARG A 88 -12.48 3.21 0.42
C ARG A 88 -11.32 4.16 0.18
N VAL A 89 -10.20 3.99 0.92
CA VAL A 89 -9.00 4.82 0.74
C VAL A 89 -8.41 4.65 -0.65
N PHE A 90 -8.31 3.42 -1.17
CA PHE A 90 -7.82 3.18 -2.53
C PHE A 90 -8.72 3.79 -3.60
N THR A 91 -10.04 3.73 -3.39
CA THR A 91 -11.02 4.32 -4.31
C THR A 91 -10.87 5.84 -4.37
N GLU A 92 -10.71 6.49 -3.22
CA GLU A 92 -10.50 7.94 -3.17
C GLU A 92 -9.18 8.34 -3.84
N ASN A 93 -8.08 7.62 -3.57
CA ASN A 93 -6.80 7.87 -4.22
C ASN A 93 -6.89 7.70 -5.74
N LEU A 94 -7.55 6.64 -6.22
CA LEU A 94 -7.76 6.41 -7.64
C LEU A 94 -8.60 7.53 -8.27
N ARG A 95 -9.66 7.97 -7.59
CA ARG A 95 -10.50 9.09 -8.04
C ARG A 95 -9.67 10.36 -8.22
N GLN A 96 -8.80 10.68 -7.26
CA GLN A 96 -7.92 11.85 -7.34
C GLN A 96 -6.97 11.78 -8.53
N LEU A 97 -6.37 10.61 -8.79
CA LEU A 97 -5.52 10.40 -9.96
C LEU A 97 -6.28 10.55 -11.28
N LEU A 98 -7.50 10.01 -11.38
CA LEU A 98 -8.33 10.10 -12.58
C LEU A 98 -8.85 11.52 -12.86
N LEU A 99 -9.01 12.33 -11.82
CA LEU A 99 -9.49 13.71 -11.91
C LEU A 99 -8.36 14.74 -11.87
N ALA A 100 -7.09 14.30 -11.91
CA ALA A 100 -5.96 15.19 -11.96
C ALA A 100 -6.04 16.08 -13.22
N PRO A 101 -5.73 17.39 -13.12
CA PRO A 101 -5.76 18.29 -14.27
C PRO A 101 -4.88 17.76 -15.41
N PRO A 102 -5.40 17.66 -16.64
CA PRO A 102 -4.60 17.22 -17.76
C PRO A 102 -3.56 18.29 -18.13
N LEU A 103 -2.36 17.86 -18.51
CA LEU A 103 -1.29 18.74 -18.97
C LEU A 103 -1.63 19.48 -20.29
N GLY A 104 -2.64 18.99 -21.01
CA GLY A 104 -3.05 19.50 -22.31
C GLY A 104 -2.20 18.96 -23.46
N GLN A 105 -2.29 19.61 -24.62
CA GLN A 105 -1.57 19.22 -25.84
C GLN A 105 -0.11 19.66 -25.77
N LYS A 106 0.73 18.81 -25.15
CA LYS A 106 2.17 19.03 -24.97
C LYS A 106 2.94 17.83 -25.49
N ARG A 107 4.11 18.09 -26.07
CA ARG A 107 5.06 17.04 -26.48
C ARG A 107 5.80 16.58 -25.23
N VAL A 108 5.75 15.29 -24.91
CA VAL A 108 6.18 14.78 -23.61
C VAL A 108 7.31 13.77 -23.74
N LEU A 109 8.35 13.92 -22.93
CA LEU A 109 9.31 12.85 -22.65
C LEU A 109 8.86 12.10 -21.40
N GLY A 110 8.34 10.89 -21.56
CA GLY A 110 8.06 9.99 -20.45
C GLY A 110 9.33 9.25 -20.02
N VAL A 111 9.58 9.19 -18.72
CA VAL A 111 10.72 8.51 -18.11
C VAL A 111 10.19 7.53 -17.08
N ASP A 112 10.39 6.23 -17.34
CA ASP A 112 10.19 5.15 -16.36
C ASP A 112 11.52 4.83 -15.67
N PRO A 113 11.72 5.24 -14.40
CA PRO A 113 12.98 5.08 -13.70
C PRO A 113 13.36 3.62 -13.44
N GLY A 114 14.66 3.32 -13.45
CA GLY A 114 15.16 2.00 -13.08
C GLY A 114 16.66 1.96 -12.85
N TYR A 115 17.08 1.03 -11.97
CA TYR A 115 18.50 0.73 -11.73
C TYR A 115 19.01 -0.31 -12.74
N ARG A 116 18.84 -1.60 -12.43
CA ARG A 116 19.40 -2.73 -13.19
C ARG A 116 18.93 -2.79 -14.65
N THR A 117 17.66 -2.46 -14.90
CA THR A 117 17.04 -2.49 -16.24
C THR A 117 17.11 -1.15 -16.97
N GLY A 118 17.80 -0.16 -16.38
CA GLY A 118 17.86 1.21 -16.91
C GLY A 118 16.55 1.99 -16.79
N CYS A 119 16.63 3.28 -17.12
CA CYS A 119 15.48 4.16 -17.26
C CYS A 119 14.98 4.10 -18.71
N LYS A 120 13.69 3.83 -18.91
CA LYS A 120 13.08 3.75 -20.25
C LYS A 120 12.55 5.13 -20.59
N LEU A 121 12.84 5.57 -21.79
CA LEU A 121 12.45 6.86 -22.34
C LEU A 121 11.43 6.64 -23.44
N VAL A 122 10.39 7.47 -23.47
CA VAL A 122 9.43 7.54 -24.56
C VAL A 122 9.19 9.01 -24.93
N CYS A 123 9.28 9.35 -26.21
CA CYS A 123 8.92 10.68 -26.71
C CYS A 123 7.55 10.60 -27.37
N LEU A 124 6.63 11.45 -26.94
CA LEU A 124 5.27 11.57 -27.48
C LEU A 124 5.08 12.94 -28.14
N ASP A 125 4.32 13.00 -29.22
CA ASP A 125 3.86 14.27 -29.78
C ASP A 125 2.71 14.89 -28.95
N ALA A 126 2.20 16.04 -29.40
CA ALA A 126 1.15 16.77 -28.69
C ALA A 126 -0.22 16.07 -28.70
N GLN A 127 -0.38 15.05 -29.55
CA GLN A 127 -1.57 14.21 -29.67
C GLN A 127 -1.42 12.89 -28.91
N GLY A 128 -0.23 12.62 -28.35
CA GLY A 128 0.10 11.40 -27.62
C GLY A 128 0.62 10.26 -28.51
N ALA A 129 0.91 10.51 -29.79
CA ALA A 129 1.51 9.49 -30.65
C ALA A 129 2.97 9.26 -30.31
N LEU A 130 3.39 7.99 -30.32
CA LEU A 130 4.77 7.59 -30.04
C LEU A 130 5.70 8.02 -31.18
N LEU A 131 6.70 8.82 -30.85
CA LEU A 131 7.75 9.26 -31.78
C LEU A 131 9.02 8.42 -31.65
N HIS A 132 9.38 8.07 -30.41
CA HIS A 132 10.63 7.38 -30.11
C HIS A 132 10.57 6.65 -28.77
N ASN A 133 11.31 5.56 -28.64
CA ASN A 133 11.58 4.93 -27.36
C ASN A 133 13.01 4.38 -27.31
N GLU A 134 13.64 4.44 -26.13
CA GLU A 134 14.93 3.78 -25.87
C GLU A 134 15.16 3.58 -24.37
N ALA A 135 16.21 2.86 -23.99
CA ALA A 135 16.65 2.74 -22.62
C ALA A 135 18.00 3.42 -22.41
N ILE A 136 18.14 4.13 -21.29
CA ILE A 136 19.39 4.72 -20.82
C ILE A 136 19.78 4.13 -19.46
N TYR A 137 21.07 4.18 -19.13
CA TYR A 137 21.58 3.59 -17.89
C TYR A 137 22.32 4.60 -17.02
N PRO A 138 21.65 5.66 -16.52
CA PRO A 138 22.30 6.72 -15.74
C PRO A 138 22.72 6.25 -14.33
N HIS A 139 22.12 5.18 -13.82
CA HIS A 139 22.31 4.71 -12.44
C HIS A 139 23.12 3.41 -12.38
N PRO A 140 23.61 3.00 -11.20
CA PRO A 140 24.22 1.69 -11.03
C PRO A 140 23.30 0.55 -11.50
N PRO A 141 23.86 -0.54 -12.05
CA PRO A 141 25.28 -0.88 -12.06
C PRO A 141 26.11 -0.25 -13.20
N GLN A 142 25.51 0.23 -14.30
CA GLN A 142 26.26 0.74 -15.45
C GLN A 142 26.76 2.18 -15.25
N ASN A 143 25.97 3.02 -14.57
CA ASN A 143 26.35 4.38 -14.18
C ASN A 143 26.83 5.28 -15.36
N GLU A 144 26.24 5.11 -16.55
CA GLU A 144 26.56 5.83 -17.79
C GLU A 144 25.96 7.26 -17.82
N LYS A 145 26.14 8.04 -16.75
CA LYS A 145 25.49 9.34 -16.56
C LYS A 145 25.68 10.32 -17.72
N SER A 146 26.92 10.48 -18.19
CA SER A 146 27.24 11.44 -19.26
C SER A 146 26.56 11.06 -20.59
N LYS A 147 26.65 9.78 -20.97
CA LYS A 147 26.01 9.25 -22.19
C LYS A 147 24.49 9.35 -22.11
N ALA A 148 23.90 9.02 -20.97
CA ALA A 148 22.48 9.17 -20.72
C ALA A 148 22.04 10.65 -20.80
N ALA A 149 22.83 11.58 -20.24
CA ALA A 149 22.50 13.01 -20.22
C ALA A 149 22.53 13.60 -21.63
N ALA A 150 23.58 13.28 -22.40
CA ALA A 150 23.68 13.67 -23.80
C ALA A 150 22.51 13.13 -24.61
N LYS A 151 22.09 11.89 -24.35
CA LYS A 151 20.95 11.30 -25.04
C LYS A 151 19.64 12.02 -24.72
N VAL A 152 19.35 12.27 -23.44
CA VAL A 152 18.14 13.00 -23.04
C VAL A 152 18.11 14.41 -23.63
N ALA A 153 19.22 15.16 -23.57
CA ALA A 153 19.31 16.48 -24.18
C ALA A 153 19.07 16.44 -25.70
N GLN A 154 19.65 15.45 -26.40
CA GLN A 154 19.42 15.21 -27.82
C GLN A 154 17.92 14.99 -28.11
N LEU A 155 17.26 14.09 -27.38
CA LEU A 155 15.84 13.78 -27.59
C LEU A 155 14.94 14.99 -27.34
N VAL A 156 15.20 15.76 -26.27
CA VAL A 156 14.45 16.98 -25.94
C VAL A 156 14.55 18.00 -27.07
N ALA A 157 15.75 18.19 -27.65
CA ALA A 157 15.95 19.09 -28.77
C ALA A 157 15.30 18.58 -30.06
N THR A 158 15.58 17.33 -30.45
CA THR A 158 15.10 16.72 -31.71
C THR A 158 13.58 16.67 -31.77
N TYR A 159 12.92 16.29 -30.69
CA TYR A 159 11.46 16.16 -30.66
C TYR A 159 10.74 17.38 -30.11
N ALA A 160 11.46 18.49 -29.83
CA ALA A 160 10.88 19.71 -29.28
C ALA A 160 9.98 19.45 -28.06
N ILE A 161 10.50 18.71 -27.07
CA ILE A 161 9.75 18.31 -25.88
C ILE A 161 9.42 19.54 -25.03
N ASP A 162 8.14 19.67 -24.65
CA ASP A 162 7.65 20.74 -23.80
C ASP A 162 7.75 20.38 -22.31
N ALA A 163 7.49 19.10 -21.99
CA ALA A 163 7.43 18.59 -20.64
C ALA A 163 8.08 17.22 -20.47
N ILE A 164 8.69 16.98 -19.31
CA ILE A 164 9.25 15.68 -18.94
C ILE A 164 8.43 15.10 -17.80
N ALA A 165 7.85 13.92 -18.01
CA ALA A 165 7.08 13.18 -17.01
C ALA A 165 7.94 12.04 -16.44
N ILE A 166 8.08 11.98 -15.12
CA ILE A 166 8.92 10.99 -14.43
C ILE A 166 8.03 10.11 -13.56
N GLY A 167 8.12 8.78 -13.74
CA GLY A 167 7.42 7.82 -12.89
C GLY A 167 7.88 7.89 -11.43
N ASN A 168 6.97 7.67 -10.49
CA ASN A 168 7.21 7.74 -9.04
C ASN A 168 7.72 6.41 -8.43
N GLY A 169 8.13 5.45 -9.26
CA GLY A 169 8.57 4.11 -8.87
C GLY A 169 10.01 4.03 -8.32
N THR A 170 10.62 2.85 -8.44
CA THR A 170 12.00 2.61 -8.01
C THR A 170 12.98 3.49 -8.77
N ALA A 171 13.96 4.09 -8.07
CA ALA A 171 14.95 5.03 -8.63
C ALA A 171 14.38 6.38 -9.12
N SER A 172 13.13 6.70 -8.79
CA SER A 172 12.48 7.94 -9.22
C SER A 172 13.19 9.19 -8.72
N ARG A 173 13.58 9.22 -7.44
CA ARG A 173 14.30 10.34 -6.83
C ARG A 173 15.64 10.60 -7.52
N GLU A 174 16.43 9.56 -7.73
CA GLU A 174 17.75 9.65 -8.38
C GLU A 174 17.60 10.08 -9.84
N THR A 175 16.55 9.60 -10.51
CA THR A 175 16.23 9.98 -11.90
C THR A 175 15.75 11.42 -12.01
N GLU A 176 14.92 11.90 -11.08
CA GLU A 176 14.49 13.31 -11.02
C GLU A 176 15.71 14.24 -10.85
N GLN A 177 16.60 13.90 -9.92
CA GLN A 177 17.85 14.65 -9.72
C GLN A 177 18.73 14.63 -10.96
N PHE A 178 18.86 13.46 -11.61
CA PHE A 178 19.61 13.32 -12.85
C PHE A 178 19.03 14.22 -13.97
N ILE A 179 17.73 14.12 -14.24
CA ILE A 179 17.04 14.88 -15.30
C ILE A 179 17.11 16.39 -15.05
N THR A 180 16.97 16.83 -13.79
CA THR A 180 17.01 18.26 -13.41
C THR A 180 18.40 18.87 -13.56
N ASN A 181 19.46 18.07 -13.43
CA ASN A 181 20.85 18.51 -13.57
C ASN A 181 21.34 18.57 -15.03
N ILE A 182 20.53 18.12 -16.00
CA ILE A 182 20.87 18.21 -17.42
C ILE A 182 20.65 19.64 -17.88
N ARG A 183 21.62 20.19 -18.63
CA ARG A 183 21.45 21.46 -19.34
C ARG A 183 20.74 21.20 -20.67
N TYR A 184 19.63 21.90 -20.88
CA TYR A 184 18.87 21.86 -22.12
C TYR A 184 19.10 23.17 -22.89
N ASP A 185 19.34 23.07 -24.20
CA ASP A 185 19.48 24.26 -25.07
C ASP A 185 18.14 25.01 -25.25
N ARG A 186 17.03 24.41 -24.81
CA ARG A 186 15.67 24.96 -24.83
C ARG A 186 15.08 24.88 -23.42
N GLN A 187 14.35 25.90 -22.97
CA GLN A 187 13.66 25.86 -21.67
C GLN A 187 12.46 24.90 -21.74
N SER A 188 12.61 23.69 -21.20
CA SER A 188 11.50 22.73 -21.00
C SER A 188 11.07 22.72 -19.53
N THR A 189 9.77 22.62 -19.24
CA THR A 189 9.26 22.55 -17.86
C THR A 189 9.22 21.10 -17.38
N SER A 190 9.89 20.78 -16.27
CA SER A 190 9.74 19.48 -15.61
C SER A 190 8.37 19.39 -14.93
N VAL A 191 7.59 18.34 -15.20
CA VAL A 191 6.26 18.13 -14.61
C VAL A 191 6.24 16.77 -13.92
N ARG A 192 5.94 16.74 -12.61
CA ARG A 192 5.86 15.49 -11.85
C ARG A 192 4.62 14.70 -12.25
N GLY A 193 4.79 13.39 -12.47
CA GLY A 193 3.68 12.45 -12.33
C GLY A 193 3.37 12.27 -10.85
N GLN A 194 2.10 12.40 -10.47
CA GLN A 194 1.65 12.04 -9.12
C GLN A 194 1.68 10.53 -8.92
#